data_AF-A0A6N6SZ00-F1
#
_entry.id   AF-A0A6N6SZ00-F1
#
_cell.length_a   1.000
_cell.length_b   1.000
_cell.length_c   1.000
_cell.angle_alpha   90.00
_cell.angle_beta   90.00
_cell.angle_gamma   90.00
#
_symmetry.space_group_name_H-M   'P 1'
#
loop_
_entity.id
_entity.type
_entity.pdbx_description
1 polymer ?
#
loop_
_entity_poly.entity_id
_entity_poly.type
_entity_poly.pdbx_seq_one_letter_code
_entity_poly.pdbx_strand_id
1 'polypeptide(L)'
;MDIAGFITADGRTIDVARYWGPTERDRREAQRIAAAQARDARLATPKIEPPRRRSTIAEKASDRRRGRDSEKGTIKTSELQRLGRGVSDRAIPIPPSAPSAEVEKSAEAAFLRRLHKGACGVFGTVLGPEANEAHRDHFHFDMAARKRSAFCE
;
A
#
# COMPACT_ATOMS: atom_id res chain seq x y z
N MET A 1 -6.83 16.53 -24.79
CA MET A 1 -8.02 15.66 -24.63
C MET A 1 -7.69 14.67 -23.56
N ASP A 2 -8.57 14.55 -22.56
CA ASP A 2 -8.31 13.72 -21.37
C ASP A 2 -9.29 12.55 -21.33
N ILE A 3 -8.77 11.33 -21.15
CA ILE A 3 -9.56 10.09 -21.13
C ILE A 3 -9.29 9.31 -19.84
N ALA A 4 -10.29 9.22 -18.97
CA ALA A 4 -10.21 8.51 -17.70
C ALA A 4 -10.54 7.01 -17.79
N GLY A 5 -11.15 6.55 -18.89
CA GLY A 5 -11.53 5.15 -19.06
C GLY A 5 -12.22 4.84 -20.38
N PHE A 6 -12.49 3.55 -20.58
CA PHE A 6 -13.05 3.01 -21.81
C PHE A 6 -14.24 2.10 -21.51
N ILE A 7 -15.25 2.10 -22.38
CA ILE A 7 -16.36 1.15 -22.33
C ILE A 7 -16.17 0.16 -23.48
N THR A 8 -16.16 -1.12 -23.13
CA THR A 8 -16.02 -2.21 -24.11
C THR A 8 -17.38 -2.58 -24.72
N ALA A 9 -17.37 -3.33 -25.82
CA ALA A 9 -18.59 -3.70 -26.54
C ALA A 9 -19.56 -4.55 -25.68
N ASP A 10 -19.06 -5.26 -24.66
CA ASP A 10 -19.86 -6.02 -23.72
C ASP A 10 -20.39 -5.18 -22.54
N GLY A 11 -20.13 -3.87 -22.54
CA GLY A 11 -20.58 -2.92 -21.54
C GLY A 11 -19.69 -2.79 -20.31
N ARG A 12 -18.57 -3.52 -20.22
CA ARG A 12 -17.62 -3.35 -19.11
C ARG A 12 -16.80 -2.07 -19.24
N THR A 13 -16.56 -1.42 -18.10
CA THR A 13 -15.71 -0.24 -17.97
C THR A 13 -14.28 -0.60 -17.57
N ILE A 14 -13.31 0.01 -18.24
CA ILE A 14 -11.88 -0.05 -17.94
C ILE A 14 -11.42 1.35 -17.52
N ASP A 15 -11.40 1.61 -16.21
CA ASP A 15 -10.89 2.87 -15.66
C ASP A 15 -9.36 2.88 -15.60
N VAL A 16 -8.74 3.99 -16.03
CA VAL A 16 -7.28 4.15 -16.00
C VAL A 16 -6.75 4.07 -14.57
N ALA A 17 -7.37 4.81 -13.64
CA ALA A 17 -6.99 4.81 -12.22
C ALA A 17 -7.02 3.40 -11.60
N ARG A 18 -7.99 2.58 -12.00
CA ARG A 18 -8.20 1.24 -11.45
C ARG A 18 -7.26 0.22 -12.08
N TYR A 19 -7.09 0.26 -13.40
CA TYR A 19 -6.44 -0.83 -14.15
C TYR A 19 -5.00 -0.53 -14.59
N TRP A 20 -4.47 0.68 -14.37
CA TRP A 20 -3.06 0.95 -14.64
C TRP A 20 -2.12 0.22 -13.66
N GLY A 21 -2.47 0.29 -12.37
CA GLY A 21 -1.67 -0.22 -11.26
C GLY A 21 -0.74 0.83 -10.62
N PRO A 22 0.11 0.42 -9.67
CA PRO A 22 1.18 1.23 -9.11
C PRO A 22 2.12 1.76 -10.19
N THR A 23 2.44 3.04 -10.11
CA THR A 23 3.46 3.65 -10.96
C THR A 23 4.85 3.36 -10.42
N GLU A 24 5.88 3.65 -11.20
CA GLU A 24 7.26 3.55 -10.73
C GLU A 24 7.53 4.49 -9.53
N ARG A 25 6.82 5.62 -9.48
CA ARG A 25 6.85 6.52 -8.33
C ARG A 25 6.37 5.82 -7.06
N ASP A 26 5.21 5.16 -7.11
CA ASP A 26 4.65 4.46 -5.95
C ASP A 26 5.57 3.34 -5.52
N ARG A 27 6.15 2.61 -6.47
CA ARG A 27 7.06 1.50 -6.17
C ARG A 27 8.30 2.00 -5.45
N ARG A 28 8.89 3.10 -5.92
CA ARG A 28 10.03 3.73 -5.26
C ARG A 28 9.67 4.25 -3.87
N GLU A 29 8.48 4.82 -3.70
CA GLU A 29 8.00 5.27 -2.40
C GLU A 29 7.77 4.09 -1.45
N ALA A 30 7.11 3.02 -1.90
CA ALA A 30 6.90 1.80 -1.14
C ALA A 30 8.24 1.16 -0.72
N GLN A 31 9.23 1.13 -1.62
CA GLN A 31 10.59 0.66 -1.31
C GLN A 31 11.26 1.53 -0.23
N ARG A 32 11.11 2.85 -0.29
CA ARG A 32 11.65 3.77 0.74
C ARG A 32 11.00 3.54 2.09
N ILE A 33 9.68 3.42 2.13
CA ILE A 33 8.92 3.16 3.36
C ILE A 33 9.33 1.79 3.95
N ALA A 34 9.39 0.74 3.12
CA ALA A 34 9.81 -0.59 3.55
C ALA A 34 11.26 -0.58 4.08
N ALA A 35 12.16 0.16 3.43
CA ALA A 35 13.54 0.31 3.90
C ALA A 35 13.62 1.04 5.24
N ALA A 36 12.82 2.09 5.45
CA ALA A 36 12.74 2.80 6.73
C ALA A 36 12.22 1.88 7.84
N GLN A 37 11.11 1.17 7.59
CA GLN A 37 10.54 0.19 8.54
C GLN A 37 11.54 -0.92 8.89
N ALA A 38 12.29 -1.43 7.91
CA ALA A 38 13.32 -2.44 8.14
C ALA A 38 14.47 -1.92 9.01
N ARG A 39 14.84 -0.64 8.88
CA ARG A 39 15.84 0.00 9.74
C ARG A 39 15.32 0.16 11.17
N ASP A 40 14.10 0.63 11.33
CA ASP A 40 13.47 0.83 12.64
C ASP A 40 13.29 -0.50 13.37
N ALA A 41 12.89 -1.58 12.67
CA ALA A 41 12.79 -2.93 13.24
C ALA A 41 14.16 -3.48 13.72
N ARG A 42 15.25 -3.20 12.99
CA ARG A 42 16.60 -3.58 13.41
C ARG A 42 17.03 -2.85 14.68
N LEU A 43 16.70 -1.56 14.81
CA LEU A 43 16.98 -0.77 16.01
C LEU A 43 16.12 -1.21 17.20
N ALA A 44 14.88 -1.64 16.96
CA ALA A 44 13.95 -2.11 17.98
C ALA A 44 14.22 -3.54 18.47
N THR A 45 15.06 -4.32 17.79
CA THR A 45 15.39 -5.69 18.22
C THR A 45 16.35 -5.63 19.42
N PRO A 46 15.94 -6.06 20.63
CA PRO A 46 16.84 -6.07 21.77
C PRO A 46 17.99 -7.03 21.49
N LYS A 47 19.23 -6.58 21.72
CA LYS A 47 20.39 -7.48 21.73
C LYS A 47 20.17 -8.51 22.83
N ILE A 48 19.77 -9.74 22.46
CA ILE A 48 19.81 -10.87 23.37
C ILE A 48 21.30 -11.13 23.64
N GLU A 49 21.78 -10.59 24.75
CA GLU A 49 23.12 -10.90 25.25
C GLU A 49 23.18 -12.43 25.46
N PRO A 50 24.18 -13.14 24.89
CA PRO A 50 24.30 -14.58 25.11
C PRO A 50 24.38 -14.86 26.62
N PRO A 51 23.77 -15.94 27.11
CA PRO A 51 23.77 -16.25 28.54
C PRO A 51 25.22 -16.36 29.01
N ARG A 52 25.63 -15.45 29.89
CA ARG A 52 26.93 -15.54 30.57
C ARG A 52 26.95 -16.87 31.32
N ARG A 53 27.88 -17.76 30.95
CA ARG A 53 28.09 -19.04 31.64
C ARG A 53 28.33 -18.74 33.12
N ARG A 54 27.38 -19.10 33.98
CA ARG A 54 27.61 -19.09 35.44
C ARG A 54 28.57 -20.24 35.74
N SER A 55 29.77 -19.93 36.21
CA SER A 55 30.66 -20.90 36.82
C SER A 55 29.99 -21.41 38.10
N THR A 56 29.61 -22.69 38.12
CA THR A 56 29.00 -23.34 39.27
C THR A 56 30.07 -23.58 40.34
N ILE A 57 30.08 -22.76 41.40
CA ILE A 57 30.62 -23.17 42.69
C ILE A 57 29.41 -23.66 43.50
N ALA A 58 29.50 -24.90 43.96
CA ALA A 58 28.47 -25.58 44.72
C ALA A 58 28.40 -25.00 46.14
N GLU A 59 27.22 -24.56 46.57
CA GLU A 59 26.91 -24.37 47.99
C GLU A 59 25.52 -24.94 48.25
N LYS A 60 25.43 -25.84 49.25
CA LYS A 60 24.23 -26.54 49.70
C LYS A 60 23.40 -25.68 50.65
N ALA A 61 22.10 -26.02 50.72
CA ALA A 61 21.17 -25.88 51.86
C ALA A 61 20.79 -24.43 52.27
N SER A 62 19.61 -24.08 52.79
CA SER A 62 18.38 -24.80 53.15
C SER A 62 17.30 -23.76 53.57
N ASP A 63 16.04 -24.14 53.40
CA ASP A 63 14.88 -23.90 54.29
C ASP A 63 14.04 -22.59 54.28
N ARG A 64 12.72 -22.85 54.34
CA ARG A 64 11.58 -22.10 54.93
C ARG A 64 11.05 -20.75 54.38
N ARG A 65 9.84 -20.89 53.80
CA ARG A 65 8.52 -20.29 54.18
C ARG A 65 8.15 -18.82 53.81
N ARG A 66 6.97 -18.75 53.18
CA ARG A 66 5.76 -17.93 53.47
C ARG A 66 5.49 -16.66 52.65
N GLY A 67 4.44 -16.78 51.80
CA GLY A 67 3.34 -15.82 51.61
C GLY A 67 3.62 -14.55 50.78
N ARG A 68 2.74 -14.25 49.79
CA ARG A 68 1.79 -13.12 49.87
C ARG A 68 1.05 -12.88 48.53
N ASP A 69 -0.27 -12.96 48.64
CA ASP A 69 -1.38 -12.23 48.01
C ASP A 69 -1.51 -12.09 46.48
N SER A 70 -2.64 -12.60 45.99
CA SER A 70 -3.22 -12.38 44.67
C SER A 70 -3.95 -11.04 44.60
N GLU A 71 -3.57 -10.16 43.67
CA GLU A 71 -4.33 -8.95 43.35
C GLU A 71 -5.25 -9.23 42.15
N LYS A 72 -6.56 -9.36 42.41
CA LYS A 72 -7.62 -9.39 41.39
C LYS A 72 -7.92 -7.95 40.96
N GLY A 73 -7.48 -7.57 39.76
CA GLY A 73 -7.87 -6.33 39.09
C GLY A 73 -9.23 -6.47 38.39
N THR A 74 -10.25 -5.81 38.91
CA THR A 74 -11.62 -5.76 38.37
C THR A 74 -11.70 -4.70 37.27
N ILE A 75 -11.97 -5.10 36.01
CA ILE A 75 -12.23 -4.16 34.91
C ILE A 75 -13.70 -3.75 34.96
N LYS A 76 -13.97 -2.45 35.13
CA LYS A 76 -15.33 -1.88 35.15
C LYS A 76 -15.91 -1.88 33.73
N THR A 77 -16.87 -2.78 33.51
CA THR A 77 -17.76 -2.79 32.35
C THR A 77 -18.88 -1.77 32.53
N SER A 78 -18.63 -0.49 32.26
CA SER A 78 -19.70 0.51 32.24
C SER A 78 -19.59 1.56 31.13
N GLU A 79 -18.68 1.37 30.18
CA GLU A 79 -18.47 2.28 29.05
C GLU A 79 -18.65 1.58 27.71
N LEU A 80 -19.63 0.68 27.64
CA LEU A 80 -19.96 -0.09 26.42
C LEU A 80 -21.44 -0.03 26.05
N GLN A 81 -22.20 0.89 26.65
CA GLN A 81 -23.64 0.99 26.39
C GLN A 81 -24.12 2.42 26.19
N ARG A 82 -23.39 3.19 25.39
CA ARG A 82 -23.95 4.34 24.68
C ARG A 82 -23.25 4.43 23.35
N LEU A 83 -23.92 3.96 22.30
CA LEU A 83 -23.98 4.52 20.95
C LEU A 83 -24.78 3.54 20.09
N GLY A 84 -26.11 3.72 20.12
CA GLY A 84 -26.99 3.14 19.13
C GLY A 84 -26.88 3.89 17.81
N ARG A 85 -26.92 3.11 16.73
CA ARG A 85 -27.48 3.38 15.40
C ARG A 85 -27.24 4.77 14.77
N GLY A 86 -26.33 4.76 13.80
CA GLY A 86 -26.42 5.56 12.59
C GLY A 86 -25.80 4.74 11.45
N VAL A 87 -26.64 4.05 10.67
CA VAL A 87 -26.23 3.51 9.37
C VAL A 87 -25.95 4.72 8.49
N SER A 88 -24.68 5.05 8.34
CA SER A 88 -24.23 5.94 7.27
C SER A 88 -23.89 5.05 6.09
N ASP A 89 -24.35 5.42 4.91
CA ASP A 89 -23.98 4.88 3.60
C ASP A 89 -22.45 4.77 3.50
N ARG A 90 -21.91 3.67 4.01
CA ARG A 90 -20.52 3.32 3.81
C ARG A 90 -20.46 2.69 2.44
N ALA A 91 -20.17 3.52 1.45
CA ALA A 91 -19.26 3.07 0.38
C ALA A 91 -18.11 2.37 1.10
N ILE A 92 -18.07 1.04 0.99
CA ILE A 92 -17.06 0.21 1.62
C ILE A 92 -15.73 0.75 1.10
N PRO A 93 -14.86 1.33 1.96
CA PRO A 93 -13.53 1.71 1.52
C PRO A 93 -12.82 0.39 1.25
N ILE A 94 -12.61 0.06 -0.02
CA ILE A 94 -11.78 -1.07 -0.41
C ILE A 94 -10.37 -0.74 0.11
N PRO A 95 -9.79 -1.54 1.02
CA PRO A 95 -8.46 -1.25 1.54
C PRO A 95 -7.42 -1.38 0.40
N PRO A 96 -6.54 -0.40 0.18
CA PRO A 96 -5.47 -0.51 -0.81
C PRO A 96 -4.32 -1.32 -0.20
N SER A 97 -4.43 -2.64 -0.16
CA SER A 97 -3.28 -3.46 0.23
C SER A 97 -3.14 -4.82 -0.45
N ALA A 98 -4.07 -5.23 -1.32
CA ALA A 98 -3.83 -6.36 -2.25
C ALA A 98 -4.70 -6.45 -3.54
N PRO A 99 -4.95 -5.37 -4.30
CA PRO A 99 -5.47 -5.50 -5.69
C PRO A 99 -4.44 -5.18 -6.79
N SER A 100 -3.28 -4.61 -6.47
CA SER A 100 -2.38 -4.02 -7.48
C SER A 100 -1.67 -5.02 -8.39
N ALA A 101 -1.13 -6.11 -7.84
CA ALA A 101 -0.32 -7.05 -8.64
C ALA A 101 -1.17 -7.92 -9.57
N GLU A 102 -2.40 -8.25 -9.18
CA GLU A 102 -3.35 -9.00 -10.01
C GLU A 102 -3.94 -8.10 -11.10
N VAL A 103 -4.30 -6.86 -10.73
CA VAL A 103 -4.71 -5.84 -11.70
C VAL A 103 -3.63 -5.58 -12.73
N GLU A 104 -2.36 -5.44 -12.33
CA GLU A 104 -1.27 -5.23 -13.30
C GLU A 104 -1.14 -6.36 -14.32
N LYS A 105 -1.49 -7.61 -13.96
CA LYS A 105 -1.42 -8.75 -14.87
C LYS A 105 -2.70 -8.95 -15.69
N SER A 106 -3.72 -8.12 -15.46
CA SER A 106 -5.01 -8.22 -16.15
C SER A 106 -4.91 -7.86 -17.64
N ALA A 107 -5.91 -8.33 -18.41
CA ALA A 107 -6.05 -7.99 -19.81
C ALA A 107 -6.31 -6.49 -20.02
N GLU A 108 -7.02 -5.88 -19.08
CA GLU A 108 -7.34 -4.46 -19.00
C GLU A 108 -6.07 -3.62 -18.84
N ALA A 109 -5.18 -3.98 -17.91
CA ALA A 109 -3.90 -3.30 -17.74
C ALA A 109 -3.01 -3.42 -18.99
N ALA A 110 -2.99 -4.60 -19.61
CA ALA A 110 -2.28 -4.82 -20.86
C ALA A 110 -2.87 -4.00 -22.03
N PHE A 111 -4.20 -3.83 -22.07
CA PHE A 111 -4.88 -2.97 -23.02
C PHE A 111 -4.47 -1.51 -22.84
N LEU A 112 -4.55 -0.97 -21.62
CA LEU A 112 -4.20 0.43 -21.33
C LEU A 112 -2.74 0.74 -21.70
N ARG A 113 -1.80 -0.16 -21.40
CA ARG A 113 -0.39 0.00 -21.78
C ARG A 113 -0.17 -0.02 -23.29
N ARG A 114 -0.88 -0.89 -24.02
CA ARG A 114 -0.82 -0.91 -25.49
C ARG A 114 -1.42 0.36 -26.10
N LEU A 115 -2.52 0.84 -25.53
CA LEU A 115 -3.19 2.06 -25.98
C LEU A 115 -2.28 3.28 -25.83
N HIS A 116 -1.69 3.48 -24.64
CA HIS A 116 -0.74 4.56 -24.39
C HIS A 116 0.45 4.50 -25.35
N LYS A 117 1.07 3.30 -25.50
CA LYS A 117 2.18 3.10 -26.44
C LYS A 117 1.80 3.42 -27.89
N GLY A 118 0.61 2.99 -28.33
CA GLY A 118 0.12 3.26 -29.69
C GLY A 118 -0.18 4.73 -29.91
N ALA A 119 -0.74 5.41 -28.91
CA ALA A 119 -1.04 6.83 -28.95
C ALA A 119 0.22 7.68 -29.17
N CYS A 120 1.38 7.28 -28.64
CA CYS A 120 2.64 8.02 -28.83
C CYS A 120 3.10 8.10 -30.29
N GLY A 121 2.58 7.24 -31.18
CA GLY A 121 2.84 7.31 -32.62
C GLY A 121 1.86 8.22 -33.39
N VAL A 122 0.77 8.65 -32.76
CA VAL A 122 -0.33 9.41 -33.39
C VAL A 122 -0.36 10.86 -32.88
N PHE A 123 -0.18 11.04 -31.58
CA PHE A 123 -0.30 12.34 -30.92
C PHE A 123 1.07 13.00 -30.71
N GLY A 124 1.08 14.34 -30.67
CA GLY A 124 2.27 15.13 -30.39
C GLY A 124 2.66 15.12 -28.90
N THR A 125 1.69 14.94 -28.02
CA THR A 125 1.88 14.76 -26.57
C THR A 125 0.98 13.64 -26.08
N VAL A 126 1.54 12.69 -25.32
CA VAL A 126 0.83 11.64 -24.61
C VAL A 126 1.35 11.58 -23.18
N LEU A 127 0.49 11.86 -22.21
CA LEU A 127 0.80 11.74 -20.79
C LEU A 127 -0.11 10.68 -20.19
N GLY A 128 0.47 9.73 -19.49
CA GLY A 128 -0.26 8.74 -18.70
C GLY A 128 0.07 8.81 -17.22
N PRO A 129 -0.35 7.79 -16.45
CA PRO A 129 -0.17 7.76 -15.00
C PRO A 129 1.28 7.83 -14.52
N GLU A 130 2.24 7.43 -15.36
CA GLU A 130 3.67 7.55 -15.04
C GLU A 130 4.20 8.99 -15.16
N ALA A 131 3.55 9.84 -15.96
CA ALA A 131 4.05 11.19 -16.26
C ALA A 131 4.10 12.05 -15.00
N ASN A 132 2.96 12.25 -14.34
CA ASN A 132 2.91 12.92 -13.05
C ASN A 132 1.60 12.69 -12.27
N GLU A 133 1.51 13.29 -11.08
CA GLU A 133 0.35 13.11 -10.19
C GLU A 133 -0.96 13.60 -10.82
N ALA A 134 -0.90 14.66 -11.63
CA ALA A 134 -2.10 15.18 -12.28
C ALA A 134 -2.67 14.22 -13.33
N HIS A 135 -1.86 13.30 -13.86
CA HIS A 135 -2.27 12.35 -14.89
C HIS A 135 -2.49 10.94 -14.33
N ARG A 136 -2.60 10.82 -13.01
CA ARG A 136 -2.64 9.53 -12.32
C ARG A 136 -3.83 8.65 -12.72
N ASP A 137 -4.92 9.30 -13.09
CA ASP A 137 -6.23 8.69 -13.31
C ASP A 137 -6.75 8.83 -14.74
N HIS A 138 -5.96 9.39 -15.66
CA HIS A 138 -6.36 9.58 -17.05
C HIS A 138 -5.17 9.65 -18.02
N PHE A 139 -5.44 9.53 -19.31
CA PHE A 139 -4.49 9.87 -20.37
C PHE A 139 -4.77 11.25 -20.92
N HIS A 140 -3.74 12.07 -21.07
CA HIS A 140 -3.78 13.32 -21.83
C HIS A 140 -3.21 13.10 -23.22
N PHE A 141 -3.99 13.44 -24.24
CA PHE A 141 -3.60 13.41 -25.64
C PHE A 141 -3.70 14.80 -26.26
N ASP A 142 -2.64 15.24 -26.92
CA ASP A 142 -2.58 16.53 -27.60
C ASP A 142 -1.87 16.42 -28.96
N MET A 143 -2.35 17.18 -29.95
CA MET A 143 -1.84 17.17 -31.33
C MET A 143 -0.89 18.33 -31.62
N ALA A 144 -0.50 19.13 -30.62
CA ALA A 144 0.37 20.28 -30.86
C ALA A 144 1.68 19.84 -31.52
N ALA A 145 2.06 20.54 -32.60
CA ALA A 145 3.27 20.25 -33.33
C ALA A 145 4.49 20.47 -32.43
N ARG A 146 5.22 19.39 -32.13
CA ARG A 146 6.48 19.45 -31.37
C ARG A 146 7.66 19.58 -32.35
N LYS A 147 8.62 20.45 -32.03
CA LYS A 147 9.76 20.79 -32.91
C LYS A 147 10.76 19.64 -33.17
N ARG A 148 10.74 18.57 -32.35
CA ARG A 148 11.74 17.49 -32.42
C ARG A 148 11.11 16.11 -32.51
N SER A 149 10.30 15.76 -31.51
CA SER A 149 9.63 14.47 -31.42
C SER A 149 8.35 14.61 -30.60
N ALA A 150 7.44 13.64 -30.74
CA ALA A 150 6.33 13.49 -29.82
C ALA A 150 6.85 13.36 -28.38
N PHE A 151 6.12 13.95 -27.44
CA PHE A 151 6.38 13.82 -26.01
C PHE A 151 5.53 12.69 -25.45
N CYS A 152 6.14 11.69 -24.84
CA CYS A 152 5.47 10.45 -24.41
C CYS A 152 6.01 10.07 -23.02
N GLU A 153 5.15 10.14 -22.02
CA GLU A 153 5.43 9.79 -20.62
C GLU A 153 4.29 8.99 -20.00
#